data_AF-A0A2D4MGC4-F1
#
_entry.id   AF-A0A2D4MGC4-F1
#
_cell.length_a   1.000
_cell.length_b   1.000
_cell.length_c   1.000
_cell.angle_alpha   90.00
_cell.angle_beta   90.00
_cell.angle_gamma   90.00
#
_symmetry.space_group_name_H-M   'P 1'
#
loop_
_entity.id
_entity.type
_entity.pdbx_description
1 polymer ?
#
loop_
_entity_poly.entity_id
_entity_poly.type
_entity_poly.pdbx_seq_one_letter_code
_entity_poly.pdbx_strand_id
1 'polypeptide(L)'
;MLNRSINWGKIYFWFAMKTLIYFLLISYHRSLGHTIVRETQNLQVPYYVDKSFENNYHGEELEELEKHIEKDYIDYVQTSCRKEKQQKSELSNLAKLYRDERLKQKAESIKLENCEKLSNL
;
A
#
# COMPACT_ATOMS: atom_id res chain seq x y z
N MET A 1 -37.41 32.51 20.43
CA MET A 1 -37.19 33.14 19.10
C MET A 1 -35.70 33.28 18.86
N LEU A 2 -35.11 32.45 17.99
CA LEU A 2 -33.78 32.73 17.42
C LEU A 2 -33.83 32.32 15.95
N ASN A 3 -34.20 33.28 15.10
CA ASN A 3 -34.22 33.10 13.66
C ASN A 3 -32.77 33.21 13.16
N ARG A 4 -32.05 32.07 13.11
CA ARG A 4 -30.74 32.01 12.45
C ARG A 4 -30.97 31.97 10.96
N SER A 5 -30.92 33.14 10.33
CA SER A 5 -30.89 33.27 8.87
C SER A 5 -29.69 32.48 8.32
N ILE A 6 -29.97 31.36 7.67
CA ILE A 6 -28.97 30.54 6.98
C ILE A 6 -28.57 31.30 5.72
N ASN A 7 -27.32 31.76 5.66
CA ASN A 7 -26.79 32.45 4.49
C ASN A 7 -26.42 31.41 3.42
N TRP A 8 -27.40 31.06 2.58
CA TRP A 8 -27.25 30.11 1.49
C TRP A 8 -26.13 30.49 0.52
N GLY A 9 -25.88 31.78 0.29
CA GLY A 9 -24.77 32.24 -0.56
C GLY A 9 -23.39 31.79 -0.04
N LYS A 10 -23.17 31.84 1.28
CA LYS A 10 -21.92 31.33 1.90
C LYS A 10 -21.79 29.81 1.76
N ILE A 11 -22.91 29.09 1.85
CA ILE A 11 -22.94 27.64 1.72
C ILE A 11 -22.61 27.24 0.27
N TYR A 12 -23.29 27.83 -0.71
CA TYR A 12 -23.02 27.59 -2.12
C TYR A 12 -21.58 27.95 -2.49
N PHE A 13 -21.06 29.08 -2.00
CA PHE A 13 -19.66 29.45 -2.22
C PHE A 13 -18.69 28.43 -1.62
N TRP A 14 -18.97 27.93 -0.41
CA TRP A 14 -18.15 26.92 0.24
C TRP A 14 -18.17 25.58 -0.51
N PHE A 15 -19.33 25.15 -1.00
CA PHE A 15 -19.44 23.97 -1.85
C PHE A 15 -18.75 24.15 -3.22
N ALA A 16 -18.87 25.32 -3.84
CA ALA A 16 -18.20 25.66 -5.09
C ALA A 16 -16.67 25.69 -4.93
N MET A 17 -16.16 26.29 -3.84
CA MET A 17 -14.73 26.29 -3.53
C MET A 17 -14.21 24.88 -3.24
N LYS A 18 -14.94 24.07 -2.48
CA LYS A 18 -14.53 22.69 -2.16
C LYS A 18 -14.51 21.81 -3.42
N THR A 19 -15.46 21.99 -4.32
CA THR A 19 -15.49 21.28 -5.62
C THR A 19 -14.37 21.75 -6.55
N LEU A 20 -14.06 23.05 -6.62
CA LEU A 20 -12.91 23.57 -7.37
C LEU A 20 -11.57 23.05 -6.84
N ILE A 21 -11.38 23.04 -5.52
CA ILE A 21 -10.16 22.50 -4.89
C ILE A 21 -10.04 21.00 -5.17
N TYR A 22 -11.13 20.24 -5.07
CA TYR A 22 -11.14 18.81 -5.37
C TYR A 22 -10.84 18.52 -6.85
N PHE A 23 -11.37 19.33 -7.76
CA PHE A 23 -11.11 19.21 -9.20
C PHE A 23 -9.64 19.53 -9.54
N LEU A 24 -9.06 20.57 -8.94
CA LEU A 24 -7.63 20.89 -9.07
C LEU A 24 -6.76 19.74 -8.55
N LEU A 25 -7.09 19.18 -7.39
CA LEU A 25 -6.37 18.06 -6.80
C LEU A 25 -6.45 16.79 -7.68
N ILE A 26 -7.62 16.48 -8.22
CA ILE A 26 -7.79 15.37 -9.20
C ILE A 26 -6.97 15.63 -10.46
N SER A 27 -7.00 16.86 -11.00
CA SER A 27 -6.25 17.20 -12.21
C SER A 27 -4.74 17.09 -12.01
N TYR A 28 -4.24 17.49 -10.84
CA TYR A 28 -2.85 17.30 -10.42
C TYR A 28 -2.50 15.82 -10.34
N HIS A 29 -3.33 15.02 -9.66
CA HIS A 29 -3.13 13.56 -9.61
C HIS A 29 -3.20 12.89 -10.99
N ARG A 30 -4.02 13.41 -11.91
CA ARG A 30 -4.14 12.89 -13.28
C ARG A 30 -2.96 13.31 -14.17
N SER A 31 -2.33 14.45 -13.89
CA SER A 31 -1.11 14.91 -14.56
C SER A 31 0.12 14.05 -14.23
N LEU A 32 0.10 13.37 -13.07
CA LEU A 32 1.07 12.34 -12.68
C LEU A 32 0.91 11.02 -13.46
N GLY A 33 0.02 10.97 -14.47
CA GLY A 33 -0.34 9.80 -15.27
C GLY A 33 0.76 9.23 -16.19
N HIS A 34 2.02 9.46 -15.85
CA HIS A 34 3.17 8.86 -16.49
C HIS A 34 4.07 8.24 -15.43
N THR A 35 3.56 7.23 -14.74
CA THR A 35 4.38 6.40 -13.87
C THR A 35 5.20 5.46 -14.73
N ILE A 36 6.52 5.59 -14.66
CA ILE A 36 7.48 4.68 -15.25
C ILE A 36 7.80 3.63 -14.19
N VAL A 37 7.75 2.34 -14.58
CA VAL A 37 8.18 1.25 -13.70
C VAL A 37 9.70 1.19 -13.71
N ARG A 38 10.29 1.18 -12.52
CA ARG A 38 11.72 0.94 -12.29
C ARG A 38 11.87 -0.19 -11.28
N GLU A 39 13.06 -0.76 -11.21
CA GLU A 39 13.43 -1.78 -10.23
C GLU A 39 14.66 -1.29 -9.46
N THR A 40 14.72 -1.59 -8.17
CA THR A 40 15.89 -1.26 -7.36
C THR A 40 17.11 -2.08 -7.81
N GLN A 41 18.31 -1.55 -7.63
CA GLN A 41 19.51 -2.21 -8.18
C GLN A 41 19.83 -3.56 -7.52
N ASN A 42 19.53 -3.72 -6.22
CA ASN A 42 20.02 -4.86 -5.44
C ASN A 42 18.97 -5.98 -5.33
N LEU A 43 17.74 -5.64 -4.92
CA LEU A 43 16.65 -6.62 -4.76
C LEU A 43 15.65 -6.65 -5.92
N GLN A 44 15.85 -5.83 -6.95
CA GLN A 44 14.95 -5.73 -8.12
C GLN A 44 13.50 -5.48 -7.72
N VAL A 45 13.28 -4.68 -6.67
CA VAL A 45 11.94 -4.39 -6.17
C VAL A 45 11.30 -3.37 -7.11
N PRO A 46 10.13 -3.66 -7.73
CA PRO A 46 9.51 -2.74 -8.66
C PRO A 46 8.89 -1.55 -7.91
N TYR A 47 9.22 -0.34 -8.35
CA TYR A 47 8.66 0.92 -7.85
C TYR A 47 8.26 1.83 -9.02
N TYR A 48 7.34 2.76 -8.76
CA TYR A 48 6.71 3.60 -9.79
C TYR A 48 7.14 5.05 -9.59
N VAL A 49 7.72 5.64 -10.63
CA VAL A 49 8.26 7.02 -10.58
C VAL A 49 7.68 7.90 -11.67
N ASP A 50 7.74 9.21 -11.51
CA ASP A 50 7.36 10.14 -12.56
C ASP A 50 8.43 10.27 -13.67
N LYS A 51 8.09 10.94 -14.76
CA LYS A 51 9.00 11.21 -15.90
C LYS A 51 10.18 12.12 -15.55
N SER A 52 10.05 12.97 -14.53
CA SER A 52 11.09 13.88 -14.05
C SER A 52 11.98 13.26 -12.97
N PHE A 53 11.73 12.01 -12.59
CA PHE A 53 12.41 11.35 -11.48
C PHE A 53 13.91 11.30 -11.68
N GLU A 54 14.37 11.00 -12.90
CA GLU A 54 15.80 11.01 -13.21
C GLU A 54 16.38 12.38 -12.88
N ASN A 55 15.81 13.49 -13.36
CA ASN A 55 16.31 14.84 -13.08
C ASN A 55 16.39 15.21 -11.58
N ASN A 56 15.59 14.57 -10.73
CA ASN A 56 15.49 14.88 -9.30
C ASN A 56 16.31 13.93 -8.41
N TYR A 57 16.59 12.71 -8.86
CA TYR A 57 17.25 11.68 -8.05
C TYR A 57 18.42 11.07 -8.83
N HIS A 58 19.64 11.39 -8.38
CA HIS A 58 20.88 10.93 -9.00
C HIS A 58 21.95 10.60 -7.95
N GLY A 59 22.86 9.69 -8.29
CA GLY A 59 24.01 9.36 -7.44
C GLY A 59 23.60 8.82 -6.06
N GLU A 60 24.14 9.42 -5.00
CA GLU A 60 23.95 8.98 -3.61
C GLU A 60 22.49 9.10 -3.14
N GLU A 61 21.77 10.14 -3.55
CA GLU A 61 20.36 10.34 -3.19
C GLU A 61 19.45 9.24 -3.77
N LEU A 62 19.76 8.76 -4.97
CA LEU A 62 19.06 7.63 -5.58
C LEU A 62 19.37 6.32 -4.84
N GLU A 63 20.63 6.10 -4.47
CA GLU A 63 21.04 4.91 -3.74
C GLU A 63 20.40 4.85 -2.34
N GLU A 64 20.35 5.98 -1.63
CA GLU A 64 19.69 6.06 -0.32
C GLU A 64 18.19 5.80 -0.43
N LEU A 65 17.54 6.37 -1.45
CA LEU A 65 16.13 6.11 -1.74
C LEU A 65 15.87 4.63 -2.02
N GLU A 66 16.65 3.99 -2.90
CA GLU A 66 16.49 2.58 -3.22
C GLU A 66 16.74 1.68 -2.00
N LYS A 67 17.74 2.00 -1.17
CA LYS A 67 17.96 1.30 0.13
C LYS A 67 16.76 1.42 1.06
N HIS A 68 16.12 2.59 1.11
CA HIS A 68 14.93 2.78 1.92
C HIS A 68 13.75 1.95 1.40
N ILE A 69 13.52 1.95 0.08
CA ILE A 69 12.50 1.13 -0.58
C ILE A 69 12.73 -0.37 -0.30
N GLU A 70 13.97 -0.84 -0.44
CA GLU A 70 14.33 -2.24 -0.19
C GLU A 70 14.13 -2.64 1.27
N LYS A 71 14.49 -1.76 2.20
CA LYS A 71 14.25 -1.98 3.63
C LYS A 71 12.76 -2.12 3.94
N ASP A 72 11.94 -1.19 3.44
CA ASP A 72 10.49 -1.23 3.64
C ASP A 72 9.86 -2.47 3.00
N TYR A 73 10.39 -2.89 1.85
CA TYR A 73 9.98 -4.13 1.20
C TYR A 73 10.29 -5.37 2.05
N ILE A 74 11.49 -5.47 2.62
CA ILE A 74 11.86 -6.57 3.53
C ILE A 74 10.93 -6.58 4.74
N ASP A 75 10.70 -5.44 5.38
CA ASP A 75 9.82 -5.32 6.56
C ASP A 75 8.37 -5.73 6.22
N TYR A 76 7.90 -5.37 5.03
CA TYR A 76 6.61 -5.80 4.50
C TYR A 76 6.55 -7.32 4.30
N VAL A 77 7.54 -7.92 3.64
CA VAL A 77 7.59 -9.37 3.38
C VAL A 77 7.67 -10.14 4.70
N GLN A 78 8.47 -9.68 5.67
CA GLN A 78 8.55 -10.26 7.02
C GLN A 78 7.20 -10.22 7.73
N THR A 79 6.54 -9.07 7.74
CA THR A 79 5.25 -8.91 8.39
C THR A 79 4.18 -9.79 7.73
N SER A 80 4.21 -9.87 6.40
CA SER A 80 3.31 -10.72 5.62
C SER A 80 3.53 -12.20 5.93
N CYS A 81 4.78 -12.65 5.97
CA CYS A 81 5.12 -14.01 6.39
C CYS A 81 4.61 -14.34 7.81
N ARG A 82 4.76 -13.42 8.77
CA ARG A 82 4.22 -13.61 10.13
C ARG A 82 2.70 -13.76 10.11
N LYS A 83 1.99 -12.95 9.32
CA LYS A 83 0.53 -13.05 9.17
C LYS A 83 0.10 -14.38 8.55
N GLU A 84 0.80 -14.85 7.50
CA GLU A 84 0.51 -16.15 6.87
C GLU A 84 0.69 -17.31 7.86
N LYS A 85 1.81 -17.33 8.60
CA LYS A 85 2.08 -18.32 9.66
C LYS A 85 1.01 -18.29 10.75
N GLN A 86 0.60 -17.09 11.16
CA GLN A 86 -0.44 -16.91 12.15
C GLN A 86 -1.78 -17.47 11.66
N GLN A 87 -2.22 -17.11 10.45
CA GLN A 87 -3.46 -17.61 9.85
C GLN A 87 -3.48 -19.14 9.76
N LYS A 88 -2.36 -19.74 9.34
CA LYS A 88 -2.22 -21.20 9.30
C LYS A 88 -2.33 -21.84 10.68
N SER A 89 -1.66 -21.27 11.67
CA SER A 89 -1.72 -21.73 13.07
C SER A 89 -3.13 -21.62 13.65
N GLU A 90 -3.79 -20.49 13.47
CA GLU A 90 -5.16 -20.24 13.95
C GLU A 90 -6.15 -21.25 13.36
N LEU A 91 -6.12 -21.46 12.05
CA LEU A 91 -6.98 -22.45 11.40
C LEU A 91 -6.66 -23.87 11.85
N SER A 92 -5.37 -24.22 12.02
CA SER A 92 -4.98 -25.52 12.55
C SER A 92 -5.49 -25.75 13.98
N ASN A 93 -5.45 -24.71 14.82
CA ASN A 93 -5.93 -24.77 16.19
C ASN A 93 -7.45 -24.91 16.26
N LEU A 94 -8.18 -24.13 15.44
CA LEU A 94 -9.63 -24.25 15.31
C LEU A 94 -10.04 -25.63 14.79
N ALA A 95 -9.33 -26.16 13.79
CA ALA A 95 -9.57 -27.50 13.27
C ALA A 95 -9.43 -28.58 14.35
N LYS A 96 -8.40 -28.48 15.21
CA LYS A 96 -8.21 -29.40 16.34
C LYS A 96 -9.29 -29.27 17.40
N LEU A 97 -9.69 -28.03 17.74
CA LEU A 97 -10.71 -27.75 18.75
C LEU A 97 -12.06 -28.33 18.36
N TYR A 98 -12.49 -28.11 17.12
CA TYR A 98 -13.80 -28.57 16.62
C TYR A 98 -13.77 -29.96 15.96
N ARG A 99 -12.57 -30.55 15.79
CA ARG A 99 -12.34 -31.80 15.04
C ARG A 99 -12.91 -31.73 13.62
N ASP A 100 -12.82 -30.56 12.99
CA ASP A 100 -13.33 -30.30 11.64
C ASP A 100 -12.20 -30.48 10.60
N GLU A 101 -12.27 -31.57 9.83
CA GLU A 101 -11.31 -31.87 8.76
C GLU A 101 -11.32 -30.82 7.64
N ARG A 102 -12.42 -30.08 7.43
CA ARG A 102 -12.45 -29.00 6.42
C ARG A 102 -11.55 -27.84 6.81
N LEU A 103 -11.55 -27.47 8.10
CA LEU A 103 -10.66 -26.44 8.63
C LEU A 103 -9.20 -26.88 8.56
N LYS A 104 -8.93 -28.16 8.76
CA LYS A 104 -7.59 -28.74 8.64
C LYS A 104 -7.08 -28.68 7.19
N GLN A 105 -7.88 -29.13 6.23
CA GLN A 105 -7.56 -29.01 4.80
C GLN A 105 -7.33 -27.56 4.39
N LYS A 106 -8.15 -26.63 4.91
CA LYS A 106 -7.96 -25.19 4.67
C LYS A 106 -6.62 -24.70 5.23
N ALA A 107 -6.25 -25.07 6.46
CA ALA A 107 -4.96 -24.72 7.05
C ALA A 107 -3.77 -25.27 6.24
N GLU A 108 -3.88 -26.50 5.74
CA GLU A 108 -2.87 -27.13 4.89
C GLU A 108 -2.73 -26.46 3.53
N SER A 109 -3.85 -25.97 2.97
CA SER A 109 -3.86 -25.23 1.69
C SER A 109 -3.23 -23.83 1.76
N ILE A 110 -2.99 -23.29 2.96
CA ILE A 110 -2.30 -22.01 3.11
C ILE A 110 -0.83 -22.17 2.70
N LYS A 111 -0.51 -21.58 1.55
CA LYS A 111 0.84 -21.40 1.05
C LYS A 111 1.49 -20.23 1.77
N LEU A 112 2.76 -20.38 2.14
CA LEU A 112 3.55 -19.38 2.83
C LEU A 112 4.46 -18.66 1.83
N GLU A 113 3.87 -18.10 0.77
CA GLU A 113 4.61 -17.54 -0.38
C GLU A 113 5.50 -16.38 0.04
N ASN A 114 5.04 -15.51 0.95
CA ASN A 114 5.88 -14.41 1.45
C ASN A 114 7.00 -14.92 2.38
N CYS A 115 6.78 -16.03 3.09
CA CYS A 115 7.86 -16.67 3.84
C CYS A 115 8.92 -17.32 2.94
N GLU A 116 8.51 -17.91 1.82
CA GLU A 116 9.43 -18.45 0.82
C GLU A 116 10.26 -17.33 0.19
N LYS A 117 9.60 -16.24 -0.21
CA LYS A 117 10.29 -15.01 -0.66
C LYS A 117 11.29 -14.52 0.37
N LEU A 118 10.89 -14.41 1.63
CA LEU A 118 11.77 -13.98 2.72
C LEU A 118 13.00 -14.89 2.88
N SER A 119 12.87 -16.19 2.64
CA SER A 119 13.98 -17.15 2.75
C SER A 119 14.96 -17.05 1.58
N ASN A 120 14.56 -16.43 0.47
CA ASN A 120 15.36 -16.29 -0.75
C ASN A 120 16.01 -14.89 -0.87
N LEU A 121 15.67 -13.97 0.04
CA LEU A 121 16.32 -12.66 0.21
C LEU A 121 17.59 -12.81 1.05
#